data_AF-A0A8J7CQ82-F1
#
_entry.id   AF-A0A8J7CQ82-F1
#
_cell.length_a   1.000
_cell.length_b   1.000
_cell.length_c   1.000
_cell.angle_alpha   90.00
_cell.angle_beta   90.00
_cell.angle_gamma   90.00
#
_symmetry.space_group_name_H-M   'P 1'
#
loop_
_entity.id
_entity.type
_entity.pdbx_description
1 polymer ?
#
loop_
_entity_poly.entity_id
_entity_poly.type
_entity_poly.pdbx_seq_one_letter_code
_entity_poly.pdbx_strand_id
1 'polypeptide(L)'
;MATREDNLKKINDELETMSDDELSMVAGGKASETANDSRFLNSLNGSCDRYGEWKVVFSYQKCVAEIKEAWKKVGIEAHLWDGANKNEYYLDGNKITQEEARQHAMKVTGHYITEKDWNW
;
A
#
# COMPACT_ATOMS: atom_id res chain seq x y z
N MET A 1 -13.61 9.85 -38.88
CA MET A 1 -12.63 9.03 -38.11
C MET A 1 -11.58 9.98 -37.61
N ALA A 2 -11.30 10.02 -36.29
CA ALA A 2 -10.25 10.86 -35.75
C ALA A 2 -8.87 10.35 -36.23
N THR A 3 -7.96 11.26 -36.58
CA THR A 3 -6.64 10.87 -37.06
C THR A 3 -5.73 10.45 -35.89
N ARG A 4 -4.64 9.75 -36.19
CA ARG A 4 -3.66 9.33 -35.16
C ARG A 4 -3.09 10.53 -34.40
N GLU A 5 -2.93 11.67 -35.07
CA GLU A 5 -2.45 12.91 -34.46
C GLU A 5 -3.50 13.54 -33.55
N ASP A 6 -4.78 13.49 -33.93
CA ASP A 6 -5.88 13.97 -33.05
C ASP A 6 -5.97 13.14 -31.77
N ASN A 7 -5.76 11.82 -31.85
CA ASN A 7 -5.75 10.95 -30.68
C ASN A 7 -4.54 11.23 -29.77
N LEU A 8 -3.36 11.46 -30.34
CA LEU A 8 -2.15 11.78 -29.57
C LEU A 8 -2.26 13.13 -28.85
N LYS A 9 -2.81 14.12 -29.54
CA LYS A 9 -3.03 15.45 -28.96
C LYS A 9 -4.04 15.40 -27.81
N LYS A 10 -5.12 14.65 -27.97
CA LYS A 10 -6.15 14.50 -26.94
C LYS A 10 -5.63 13.79 -25.68
N ILE A 11 -4.76 12.79 -25.85
CA ILE A 11 -4.10 12.11 -24.73
C ILE A 11 -3.16 13.07 -23.98
N ASN A 12 -2.39 13.89 -24.69
CA ASN A 12 -1.49 14.86 -24.06
C ASN A 12 -2.25 16.00 -23.37
N ASP A 13 -3.32 16.50 -23.98
CA ASP A 13 -4.16 17.54 -23.38
C ASP A 13 -4.87 17.01 -22.11
N GLU A 14 -5.29 15.74 -22.09
CA GLU A 14 -5.83 15.10 -20.87
C GLU A 14 -4.77 14.96 -19.77
N LEU A 15 -3.53 14.58 -20.12
CA LEU A 15 -2.40 14.47 -19.17
C LEU A 15 -2.00 15.81 -18.55
N GLU A 16 -2.07 16.90 -19.30
CA GLU A 16 -1.76 18.25 -18.80
C GLU A 16 -2.88 18.83 -17.90
N THR A 17 -4.09 18.27 -17.95
CA THR A 17 -5.22 18.67 -17.11
C THR A 17 -5.39 17.85 -15.83
N MET A 18 -4.64 16.76 -15.68
CA MET A 18 -4.63 15.96 -14.45
C MET A 18 -3.89 16.71 -13.35
N SER A 19 -4.52 16.80 -12.17
CA SER A 19 -3.88 17.39 -10.99
C SER A 19 -2.74 16.52 -10.46
N ASP A 20 -1.79 17.09 -9.70
CA ASP A 20 -0.72 16.32 -9.05
C ASP A 20 -1.26 15.16 -8.18
N ASP A 21 -2.49 15.28 -7.68
CA ASP A 21 -3.20 14.22 -6.95
C ASP A 21 -3.66 13.06 -7.84
N GLU A 22 -4.01 13.33 -9.10
CA GLU A 22 -4.36 12.30 -10.09
C GLU A 22 -3.11 11.63 -10.67
N LEU A 23 -2.00 12.39 -10.83
CA LEU A 23 -0.69 11.83 -11.14
C LEU A 23 -0.14 10.97 -9.98
N SER A 24 -0.38 11.36 -8.73
CA SER A 24 -0.10 10.58 -7.51
C SER A 24 -0.93 9.28 -7.42
N MET A 25 -2.17 9.31 -7.92
CA MET A 25 -3.00 8.11 -8.07
C MET A 25 -2.48 7.16 -9.17
N VAL A 26 -1.82 7.69 -10.21
CA VAL A 26 -1.19 6.90 -11.29
C VAL A 26 0.23 6.43 -10.90
N ALA A 27 0.92 7.14 -9.99
CA ALA A 27 2.33 6.94 -9.66
C ALA A 27 2.65 6.42 -8.24
N GLY A 28 1.67 5.91 -7.48
CA GLY A 28 1.99 5.02 -6.35
C GLY A 28 1.72 5.49 -4.93
N GLY A 29 0.97 6.57 -4.72
CA GLY A 29 0.79 7.14 -3.36
C GLY A 29 0.07 6.26 -2.32
N LYS A 30 -0.41 5.06 -2.68
CA LYS A 30 -1.24 4.20 -1.79
C LYS A 30 -0.95 2.70 -1.96
N ALA A 31 -0.59 2.28 -3.17
CA ALA A 31 -0.04 0.95 -3.43
C ALA A 31 1.37 0.79 -2.82
N SER A 32 2.17 1.87 -2.79
CA SER A 32 3.51 1.84 -2.18
C SER A 32 3.47 1.63 -0.68
N GLU A 33 2.53 2.26 0.03
CA GLU A 33 2.31 2.06 1.47
C GLU A 33 1.94 0.61 1.77
N THR A 34 0.99 0.07 0.99
CA THR A 34 0.56 -1.33 1.09
C THR A 34 1.68 -2.32 0.76
N ALA A 35 2.49 -2.01 -0.27
CA ALA A 35 3.68 -2.78 -0.59
C ALA A 35 4.71 -2.72 0.55
N ASN A 36 4.91 -1.56 1.17
CA ASN A 36 5.80 -1.39 2.31
C ASN A 36 5.33 -2.24 3.51
N ASP A 37 4.03 -2.27 3.80
CA ASP A 37 3.49 -3.13 4.85
C ASP A 37 3.74 -4.61 4.58
N SER A 38 3.59 -5.05 3.33
CA SER A 38 3.89 -6.45 2.98
C SER A 38 5.36 -6.80 3.22
N ARG A 39 6.28 -5.87 2.95
CA ARG A 39 7.71 -6.06 3.21
C ARG A 39 8.00 -6.09 4.71
N PHE A 40 7.44 -5.14 5.45
CA PHE A 40 7.55 -5.08 6.90
C PHE A 40 7.04 -6.37 7.56
N LEU A 41 5.82 -6.79 7.25
CA LEU A 41 5.19 -7.97 7.84
C LEU A 41 5.90 -9.27 7.43
N ASN A 42 6.36 -9.37 6.19
CA ASN A 42 7.19 -10.49 5.76
C ASN A 42 8.52 -10.56 6.54
N SER A 43 9.24 -9.44 6.63
CA SER A 43 10.50 -9.38 7.40
C SER A 43 10.27 -9.60 8.90
N LEU A 44 9.13 -9.19 9.44
CA LEU A 44 8.81 -9.29 10.86
C LEU A 44 8.52 -10.73 11.29
N ASN A 45 7.69 -11.45 10.53
CA ASN A 45 7.20 -12.77 10.94
C ASN A 45 6.81 -13.70 9.77
N GLY A 46 7.09 -13.33 8.52
CA GLY A 46 6.78 -14.13 7.34
C GLY A 46 5.29 -14.34 7.09
N SER A 47 4.42 -13.46 7.62
CA SER A 47 2.96 -13.68 7.61
C SER A 47 2.26 -13.45 6.27
N CYS A 48 2.94 -12.77 5.34
CA CYS A 48 2.55 -12.60 3.93
C CYS A 48 3.82 -12.55 3.05
N ASP A 49 3.66 -12.59 1.72
CA ASP A 49 4.76 -12.37 0.78
C ASP A 49 5.22 -10.91 0.74
N ARG A 50 6.44 -10.67 0.22
CA ARG A 50 6.94 -9.33 -0.12
C ARG A 50 6.38 -8.90 -1.46
N TYR A 51 5.54 -7.88 -1.47
CA TYR A 51 4.98 -7.35 -2.70
C TYR A 51 5.71 -6.08 -3.16
N GLY A 52 5.96 -6.02 -4.46
CA GLY A 52 6.26 -4.77 -5.15
C GLY A 52 4.96 -4.01 -5.42
N GLU A 53 5.07 -2.69 -5.56
CA GLU A 53 3.93 -1.81 -5.81
C GLU A 53 3.09 -2.25 -7.01
N TRP A 54 3.72 -2.57 -8.15
CA TRP A 54 3.03 -3.10 -9.33
C TRP A 54 2.26 -4.39 -9.05
N LYS A 55 2.79 -5.27 -8.20
CA LYS A 55 2.09 -6.50 -7.82
C LYS A 55 0.84 -6.19 -6.99
N VAL A 56 0.93 -5.23 -6.09
CA VAL A 56 -0.22 -4.72 -5.32
C VAL A 56 -1.27 -4.11 -6.27
N VAL A 57 -0.87 -3.35 -7.28
CA VAL A 57 -1.82 -2.78 -8.26
C VAL A 57 -2.50 -3.86 -9.10
N PHE A 58 -1.73 -4.76 -9.74
CA PHE A 58 -2.28 -5.76 -10.67
C PHE A 58 -2.93 -6.98 -10.00
N SER A 59 -2.60 -7.25 -8.74
CA SER A 59 -3.16 -8.38 -7.97
C SER A 59 -3.82 -7.89 -6.66
N TYR A 60 -4.39 -6.69 -6.72
CA TYR A 60 -4.95 -5.94 -5.59
C TYR A 60 -5.73 -6.80 -4.59
N GLN A 61 -6.79 -7.47 -5.03
CA GLN A 61 -7.67 -8.24 -4.15
C GLN A 61 -6.91 -9.31 -3.36
N LYS A 62 -5.98 -10.01 -4.01
CA LYS A 62 -5.17 -11.06 -3.37
C LYS A 62 -4.18 -10.45 -2.39
N CYS A 63 -3.38 -9.48 -2.84
CA CYS A 63 -2.34 -8.87 -2.01
C CYS A 63 -2.93 -8.20 -0.77
N VAL A 64 -4.01 -7.42 -0.94
CA VAL A 64 -4.69 -6.73 0.17
C VAL A 64 -5.29 -7.71 1.17
N ALA A 65 -5.92 -8.79 0.72
CA ALA A 65 -6.47 -9.81 1.62
C ALA A 65 -5.36 -10.42 2.48
N GLU A 66 -4.23 -10.79 1.89
CA GLU A 66 -3.11 -11.38 2.63
C GLU A 66 -2.47 -10.40 3.62
N ILE A 67 -2.28 -9.14 3.23
CA ILE A 67 -1.70 -8.11 4.11
C ILE A 67 -2.66 -7.80 5.27
N LYS A 68 -3.97 -7.75 5.03
CA LYS A 68 -4.98 -7.59 6.10
C LYS A 68 -4.94 -8.74 7.09
N GLU A 69 -4.86 -9.98 6.61
CA GLU A 69 -4.74 -11.15 7.49
C GLU A 69 -3.40 -11.15 8.26
N ALA A 70 -2.32 -10.67 7.64
CA ALA A 70 -1.04 -10.49 8.31
C ALA A 70 -1.08 -9.45 9.44
N TRP A 71 -1.71 -8.29 9.23
CA TRP A 71 -1.96 -7.30 10.29
C TRP A 71 -2.84 -7.85 11.41
N LYS A 72 -3.89 -8.61 11.06
CA LYS A 72 -4.79 -9.22 12.03
C LYS A 72 -4.09 -10.21 12.97
N LYS A 73 -3.09 -10.95 12.47
CA LYS A 73 -2.26 -11.86 13.30
C LYS A 73 -1.51 -11.14 14.42
N VAL A 74 -1.24 -9.85 14.25
CA VAL A 74 -0.59 -9.00 15.26
C VAL A 74 -1.57 -8.05 15.95
N GLY A 75 -2.88 -8.33 15.88
CA GLY A 75 -3.91 -7.58 16.60
C GLY A 75 -4.29 -6.24 15.97
N ILE A 76 -3.88 -5.97 14.73
CA ILE A 76 -4.20 -4.74 14.02
C ILE A 76 -5.30 -5.01 12.99
N GLU A 77 -6.36 -4.21 13.05
CA GLU A 77 -7.33 -4.13 11.96
C GLU A 77 -6.85 -3.08 10.95
N ALA A 78 -6.55 -3.53 9.73
CA ALA A 78 -6.04 -2.66 8.67
C ALA A 78 -7.07 -2.51 7.54
N HIS A 79 -7.40 -1.27 7.22
CA HIS A 79 -8.26 -0.90 6.09
C HIS A 79 -7.35 -0.32 5.01
N LEU A 80 -6.85 -1.22 4.17
CA LEU A 80 -5.91 -0.87 3.11
C LEU A 80 -6.63 -0.19 1.94
N TRP A 81 -5.88 0.68 1.25
CA TRP A 81 -6.26 1.42 0.04
C TRP A 81 -7.14 0.64 -0.91
N ASP A 82 -8.11 1.28 -1.56
CA ASP A 82 -9.11 0.71 -2.49
C ASP A 82 -9.19 1.43 -3.84
N GLY A 83 -8.16 2.20 -4.20
CA GLY A 83 -8.20 3.14 -5.32
C GLY A 83 -8.26 4.59 -4.85
N ALA A 84 -9.10 4.89 -3.87
CA ALA A 84 -9.42 6.27 -3.47
C ALA A 84 -8.93 6.64 -2.07
N ASN A 85 -8.78 5.69 -1.15
CA ASN A 85 -8.52 5.96 0.27
C ASN A 85 -7.12 5.59 0.74
N LYS A 86 -6.55 6.29 1.74
CA LYS A 86 -5.26 5.90 2.34
C LYS A 86 -5.43 4.66 3.23
N ASN A 87 -4.33 4.00 3.58
CA ASN A 87 -4.37 2.92 4.56
C ASN A 87 -4.74 3.47 5.95
N GLU A 88 -5.66 2.79 6.63
CA GLU A 88 -6.05 3.10 8.01
C GLU A 88 -5.82 1.89 8.91
N TYR A 89 -5.41 2.16 10.16
CA TYR A 89 -5.04 1.12 11.12
C TYR A 89 -5.78 1.35 12.42
N TYR A 90 -6.22 0.25 13.04
CA TYR A 90 -6.98 0.28 14.27
C TYR A 90 -6.42 -0.75 15.24
N LEU A 91 -6.26 -0.33 16.50
CA LEU A 91 -5.91 -1.18 17.64
C LEU A 91 -7.02 -1.05 18.68
N ASP A 92 -7.65 -2.18 19.02
CA ASP A 92 -8.79 -2.23 19.94
C ASP A 92 -9.91 -1.22 19.56
N GLY A 93 -10.15 -1.06 18.26
CA GLY A 93 -11.15 -0.14 17.71
C GLY A 93 -10.72 1.34 17.66
N ASN A 94 -9.55 1.70 18.19
CA ASN A 94 -9.02 3.06 18.12
C ASN A 94 -8.13 3.24 16.89
N LYS A 95 -8.39 4.30 16.12
CA LYS A 95 -7.56 4.64 14.96
C LYS A 95 -6.16 5.04 15.41
N ILE A 96 -5.14 4.43 14.82
CA ILE A 96 -3.73 4.70 15.06
C ILE A 96 -3.01 4.98 13.75
N THR A 97 -1.79 5.50 13.85
CA THR A 97 -0.90 5.68 12.70
C THR A 97 -0.28 4.35 12.26
N GLN A 98 0.20 4.28 11.01
CA GLN A 98 0.93 3.11 10.51
C GLN A 98 2.16 2.79 11.36
N GLU A 99 2.87 3.82 11.83
CA GLU A 99 4.07 3.63 12.66
C GLU A 99 3.72 3.03 14.03
N GLU A 100 2.66 3.50 14.68
CA GLU A 100 2.16 2.90 15.91
C GLU A 100 1.74 1.44 15.70
N ALA A 101 1.11 1.12 14.56
CA ALA A 101 0.75 -0.25 14.20
C ALA A 101 2.01 -1.14 14.05
N ARG A 102 3.07 -0.65 13.41
CA ARG A 102 4.35 -1.36 13.28
C ARG A 102 5.02 -1.58 14.63
N GLN A 103 5.06 -0.56 15.49
CA GLN A 103 5.63 -0.68 16.84
C GLN A 103 4.85 -1.69 17.69
N HIS A 104 3.52 -1.69 17.59
CA HIS A 104 2.69 -2.70 18.23
C HIS A 104 3.02 -4.11 17.70
N ALA A 105 3.11 -4.28 16.38
CA ALA A 105 3.44 -5.56 15.76
C ALA A 105 4.80 -6.10 16.24
N MET A 106 5.84 -5.26 16.27
CA MET A 106 7.16 -5.62 16.80
C MET A 106 7.10 -6.04 18.27
N LYS A 107 6.31 -5.33 19.08
CA LYS A 107 6.10 -5.67 20.49
C LYS A 107 5.40 -7.02 20.67
N VAL A 108 4.39 -7.31 19.84
CA VAL A 108 3.64 -8.59 19.87
C VAL A 108 4.52 -9.75 19.43
N THR A 109 5.34 -9.58 18.40
CA THR A 109 6.21 -10.65 17.88
C THR A 109 7.51 -10.80 18.67
N GLY A 110 7.91 -9.79 19.45
CA GLY A 110 9.21 -9.73 20.12
C GLY A 110 10.39 -9.50 19.16
N HIS A 111 10.12 -9.15 17.89
CA HIS A 111 11.13 -8.92 16.86
C HIS A 111 11.17 -7.43 16.51
N TYR A 112 12.29 -6.77 16.82
CA TYR A 112 12.50 -5.35 16.55
C TYR A 112 13.34 -5.20 15.30
N ILE A 113 12.77 -4.55 14.29
CA ILE A 113 13.41 -4.31 12.99
C ILE A 113 13.33 -2.82 12.66
N THR A 114 14.27 -2.35 11.86
CA THR A 114 14.36 -0.98 11.34
C THR A 114 14.00 -0.97 9.85
N GLU A 115 13.72 0.22 9.30
CA GLU A 115 13.35 0.32 7.88
C GLU A 115 14.35 -0.35 6.93
N LYS A 116 15.65 -0.31 7.26
CA LYS A 116 16.70 -0.95 6.47
C LYS A 116 16.57 -2.48 6.42
N ASP A 117 15.97 -3.09 7.42
CA ASP A 117 15.82 -4.55 7.52
C ASP A 117 14.69 -5.09 6.62
N TRP A 118 13.77 -4.22 6.21
CA TRP A 118 12.67 -4.60 5.32
C TRP A 118 12.63 -3.83 4.01
N ASN A 119 13.46 -2.81 3.80
CA ASN A 119 13.53 -2.03 2.57
C ASN A 119 14.77 -2.38 1.72
N TRP A 120 14.87 -3.66 1.35
CA TRP A 120 15.87 -4.23 0.44
C TRP A 120 15.20 -5.03 -0.68
#